data_AF-A0A7C7CGH9-F1
#
_entry.id   AF-A0A7C7CGH9-F1
#
_cell.length_a   1.000
_cell.length_b   1.000
_cell.length_c   1.000
_cell.angle_alpha   90.00
_cell.angle_beta   90.00
_cell.angle_gamma   90.00
#
_symmetry.space_group_name_H-M   'P 1'
#
loop_
_entity.id
_entity.type
_entity.pdbx_description
1 polymer ?
#
loop_
_entity_poly.entity_id
_entity_poly.type
_entity_poly.pdbx_seq_one_letter_code
_entity_poly.pdbx_strand_id
1 'polypeptide(L)' 'MMIMSKDDFSRLVEEEVSSGGILYMDAIVMCAGRTGIEVEDAAKLCSKTVKQMLQAESEELNLMEKVSSRLPI' A
#
# COMPACT_ATOMS: atom_id res chain seq x y z
N MET A 1 1.97 -4.75 -23.67
CA MET A 1 1.16 -4.22 -22.55
C MET A 1 0.79 -5.41 -21.69
N MET A 2 1.39 -5.54 -20.51
CA MET A 2 1.04 -6.62 -19.58
C MET A 2 -0.24 -6.19 -18.87
N ILE A 3 -1.33 -6.92 -19.06
CA ILE A 3 -2.57 -6.67 -18.35
C ILE A 3 -2.36 -7.24 -16.95
N MET A 4 -2.19 -6.38 -15.95
CA MET A 4 -2.15 -6.81 -14.54
C MET A 4 -3.56 -6.79 -13.97
N SER A 5 -3.98 -7.92 -13.41
CA SER A 5 -5.20 -7.98 -12.61
C SER A 5 -4.94 -7.46 -11.19
N LYS A 6 -6.01 -7.13 -10.46
CA LYS A 6 -5.92 -6.70 -9.05
C LYS A 6 -5.17 -7.73 -8.18
N ASP A 7 -5.43 -9.01 -8.43
CA ASP A 7 -4.81 -10.12 -7.74
C ASP A 7 -3.30 -10.22 -8.04
N ASP A 8 -2.89 -10.00 -9.28
CA ASP A 8 -1.48 -10.02 -9.69
C ASP A 8 -0.69 -8.88 -9.04
N PHE A 9 -1.27 -7.67 -8.97
CA PHE A 9 -0.63 -6.52 -8.34
C PHE A 9 -0.47 -6.72 -6.83
N SER A 10 -1.49 -7.26 -6.18
CA SER A 10 -1.44 -7.52 -4.74
C SER A 10 -0.35 -8.54 -4.39
N ARG A 11 -0.23 -9.61 -5.17
CA ARG A 11 0.84 -10.61 -5.00
C ARG A 11 2.22 -10.02 -5.20
N LEU A 12 2.39 -9.20 -6.24
CA LEU A 12 3.66 -8.53 -6.51
C LEU A 12 4.11 -7.65 -5.33
N VAL A 13 3.17 -6.90 -4.74
CA VAL A 13 3.45 -6.09 -3.54
C VAL A 13 3.85 -6.98 -2.36
N GLU A 14 3.13 -8.06 -2.10
CA GLU A 14 3.46 -9.01 -1.01
C GLU A 14 4.84 -9.66 -1.20
N GLU A 15 5.21 -10.00 -2.43
CA GLU A 15 6.53 -10.53 -2.77
C GLU A 15 7.63 -9.49 -2.53
N GLU A 16 7.44 -8.23 -2.92
CA GLU A 16 8.41 -7.15 -2.67
C GLU A 16 8.56 -6.84 -1.18
N VAL A 17 7.47 -6.86 -0.40
CA VAL A 17 7.52 -6.69 1.07
C VAL A 17 8.31 -7.84 1.71
N SER A 18 8.01 -9.08 1.32
CA SER A 18 8.67 -10.27 1.87
C SER A 18 10.14 -10.38 1.48
N SER A 19 10.49 -10.05 0.24
CA SER A 19 11.85 -10.19 -0.29
C SER A 19 12.76 -8.99 -0.01
N GLY A 20 12.20 -7.77 -0.07
CA GLY A 20 12.93 -6.52 0.08
C GLY A 20 13.00 -6.01 1.52
N GLY A 21 12.19 -6.55 2.43
CA GLY A 21 12.07 -6.04 3.79
C GLY A 21 11.60 -4.58 3.86
N ILE A 22 10.93 -4.12 2.80
CA ILE A 22 10.36 -2.78 2.67
C ILE A 22 8.91 -2.80 3.12
N LEU A 23 8.44 -1.64 3.61
CA LEU A 23 7.07 -1.47 4.06
C LEU A 23 6.10 -1.44 2.87
N TYR A 24 4.82 -1.69 3.13
CA TYR A 24 3.79 -1.77 2.09
C TYR A 24 3.70 -0.48 1.27
N MET A 25 3.92 0.69 1.87
CA MET A 25 3.85 1.97 1.15
C MET A 25 4.93 2.06 0.06
N ASP A 26 6.17 1.77 0.42
CA ASP A 26 7.30 1.78 -0.52
C ASP A 26 7.14 0.68 -1.58
N ALA A 27 6.70 -0.52 -1.18
CA ALA A 27 6.45 -1.62 -2.11
C ALA A 27 5.40 -1.25 -3.17
N ILE A 28 4.30 -0.60 -2.78
CA ILE A 28 3.25 -0.16 -3.70
C ILE A 28 3.79 0.88 -4.69
N VAL A 29 4.52 1.89 -4.20
CA VAL A 29 5.10 2.94 -5.06
C VAL A 29 6.12 2.36 -6.03
N MET A 30 6.96 1.43 -5.56
CA MET A 30 7.94 0.76 -6.39
C MET A 30 7.28 -0.12 -7.47
N CYS A 31 6.26 -0.89 -7.10
CA CYS A 31 5.49 -1.69 -8.04
C CYS A 31 4.79 -0.81 -9.08
N ALA A 32 4.19 0.29 -8.65
CA ALA A 32 3.56 1.28 -9.54
C ALA A 32 4.57 1.84 -10.56
N GLY A 33 5.75 2.27 -10.10
CA GLY A 33 6.82 2.77 -10.98
C GLY A 33 7.36 1.73 -11.96
N ARG A 34 7.54 0.48 -11.54
CA ARG A 34 8.03 -0.62 -12.41
C ARG A 34 6.99 -1.02 -13.48
N THR A 35 5.71 -0.94 -13.14
CA THR A 35 4.62 -1.35 -14.03
C THR A 35 4.11 -0.21 -14.92
N GLY A 36 4.53 1.04 -14.62
CA GLY A 36 4.03 2.24 -15.28
C GLY A 36 2.60 2.60 -14.88
N ILE A 37 2.12 2.06 -13.75
CA ILE A 37 0.80 2.36 -13.19
C ILE A 37 0.94 3.61 -12.32
N GLU A 38 -0.01 4.54 -12.43
CA GLU A 38 -0.03 5.69 -11.53
C GLU A 38 -0.39 5.25 -10.10
N VAL A 39 0.19 5.88 -9.08
CA VAL A 39 -0.01 5.49 -7.68
C VAL A 39 -1.48 5.52 -7.27
N GLU A 40 -2.26 6.46 -7.82
CA GLU A 40 -3.72 6.53 -7.61
C GLU A 40 -4.47 5.30 -8.13
N ASP A 41 -4.00 4.73 -9.24
CA ASP A 41 -4.57 3.51 -9.82
C ASP A 41 -4.01 2.26 -9.15
N ALA A 42 -2.74 2.26 -8.72
CA ALA A 42 -2.14 1.19 -7.94
C ALA A 42 -2.92 0.94 -6.63
N ALA A 43 -3.38 2.02 -5.97
CA ALA A 43 -4.24 1.93 -4.80
C ALA A 43 -5.59 1.24 -5.09
N LYS A 44 -6.12 1.34 -6.32
CA LYS A 44 -7.35 0.64 -6.75
C LYS A 44 -7.11 -0.84 -7.05
N LEU A 45 -5.86 -1.22 -7.35
CA LEU A 45 -5.45 -2.58 -7.63
C LEU A 45 -5.06 -3.37 -6.37
N CYS A 46 -4.68 -2.68 -5.30
CA CYS A 46 -4.39 -3.31 -4.01
C CYS A 46 -5.62 -4.01 -3.40
N SER A 47 -5.42 -5.25 -2.96
CA SER A 47 -6.42 -6.03 -2.22
C SER A 47 -6.78 -5.38 -0.88
N LYS A 48 -7.91 -5.82 -0.30
CA LYS A 48 -8.33 -5.35 1.03
C LYS A 48 -7.28 -5.64 2.10
N THR A 49 -6.64 -6.81 2.03
CA THR A 49 -5.59 -7.23 2.97
C THR A 49 -4.38 -6.30 2.90
N VAL A 50 -3.87 -6.01 1.69
CA VAL A 50 -2.73 -5.09 1.49
C VAL A 50 -3.03 -3.72 2.09
N LYS A 51 -4.25 -3.20 1.90
CA LYS A 51 -4.68 -1.91 2.48
C LYS A 51 -4.74 -1.94 4.00
N GLN A 52 -5.17 -3.04 4.60
CA GLN A 52 -5.21 -3.20 6.05
C GLN A 52 -3.79 -3.25 6.65
N MET A 53 -2.87 -3.97 6.00
CA MET A 53 -1.47 -4.03 6.43
C MET A 53 -0.80 -2.66 6.30
N LEU A 54 -1.00 -1.97 5.17
CA LEU A 54 -0.53 -0.60 4.96
C LEU A 54 -1.04 0.35 6.05
N GLN A 55 -2.33 0.24 6.41
CA GLN A 55 -2.90 1.07 7.46
C GLN A 55 -2.27 0.76 8.82
N ALA A 56 -2.12 -0.52 9.17
CA ALA A 56 -1.49 -0.93 10.43
C ALA A 56 -0.04 -0.42 10.54
N GLU A 57 0.75 -0.53 9.47
CA GLU A 57 2.10 0.03 9.42
C GLU A 57 2.08 1.57 9.55
N SER A 58 1.15 2.23 8.88
CA SER A 58 0.99 3.68 8.96
C SER A 58 0.60 4.16 10.36
N GLU A 59 -0.20 3.37 11.09
CA GLU A 59 -0.55 3.61 12.49
C GLU A 59 0.65 3.42 13.42
N GLU A 60 1.41 2.33 13.23
CA GLU A 60 2.62 2.03 14.01
C GLU A 60 3.68 3.12 13.83
N LEU A 61 3.86 3.59 12.60
CA LEU A 61 4.83 4.64 12.26
C LEU A 61 4.34 6.06 12.55
N ASN A 62 3.13 6.23 13.12
CA ASN A 62 2.48 7.53 13.32
C ASN A 62 2.43 8.40 12.04
N LEU A 63 2.26 7.78 10.87
CA LEU A 63 2.18 8.45 9.56
C LEU A 63 0.78 8.99 9.26
N MET A 64 -0.23 8.61 10.04
CA MET A 64 -1.57 9.18 9.93
C MET A 64 -1.73 10.33 10.91
N GLU A 65 -2.33 11.43 10.43
CA GLU A 65 -2.83 12.46 11.32
C GLU A 65 -3.81 11.81 12.30
N LYS A 66 -3.50 11.90 13.59
CA LYS A 66 -4.45 11.52 14.64
C LYS A 66 -5.66 12.42 14.42
N VAL A 67 -6.74 11.87 13.85
CA VAL A 67 -8.01 12.58 13.67
C VAL A 67 -8.30 13.22 15.01
N SER A 68 -8.17 14.55 15.01
CA SER A 68 -8.07 15.41 16.17
C SER A 68 -8.83 14.84 17.36
N SER A 69 -8.12 14.63 18.47
CA SER A 69 -8.69 14.34 19.78
C SER A 69 -9.81 15.35 19.99
N ARG A 70 -11.07 14.97 19.76
CA ARG A 70 -12.21 15.81 20.10
C ARG A 70 -12.03 16.06 21.58
N LEU A 71 -11.67 17.30 21.96
CA LEU A 71 -11.72 17.69 23.35
C LEU A 71 -13.12 17.31 23.83
N PRO A 72 -13.25 16.54 24.92
CA PRO A 72 -14.54 16.33 25.53
C PRO A 72 -15.16 17.71 25.80
N ILE A 73 -16.34 17.95 25.25
CA ILE A 73 -17.19 19.11 25.62
C ILE A 73 -17.85 18.84 26.96
#